data_AF-A0A965QFA5-F1
#
_entry.id   AF-A0A965QFA5-F1
#
_cell.length_a   1.000
_cell.length_b   1.000
_cell.length_c   1.000
_cell.angle_alpha   90.00
_cell.angle_beta   90.00
_cell.angle_gamma   90.00
#
_symmetry.space_group_name_H-M   'P 1'
#
loop_
_entity.id
_entity.type
_entity.pdbx_description
1 polymer ?
#
loop_
_entity_poly.entity_id
_entity_poly.type
_entity_poly.pdbx_seq_one_letter_code
_entity_poly.pdbx_strand_id
1 'polypeptide(L)'
;QDFTPTPMTVAEVIYYTGVHPYTLKPIKTVKTKEEKLNQNRFFFWYKRENKDWIKQRLEKAKRPDLIEKLLGDSNAPAVKAVPKWLEERRKKGN
;
A
#
# COMPACT_ATOMS: atom_id res chain seq x y z
N GLN A 1 11.77 -0.70 -8.68
CA GLN A 1 12.90 -0.84 -7.75
C GLN A 1 12.89 -2.27 -7.25
N ASP A 2 14.02 -2.97 -7.33
CA ASP A 2 14.17 -4.27 -6.69
C ASP A 2 14.41 -4.12 -5.18
N PHE A 3 13.95 -5.10 -4.41
CA PHE A 3 14.12 -5.12 -2.96
C PHE A 3 15.60 -5.28 -2.61
N THR A 4 16.22 -4.19 -2.17
CA THR A 4 17.59 -4.14 -1.66
C THR A 4 17.52 -3.85 -0.16
N PRO A 5 17.26 -4.87 0.67
CA PRO A 5 17.25 -4.66 2.11
C PRO A 5 18.64 -4.20 2.55
N THR A 6 18.68 -3.32 3.54
CA THR A 6 19.96 -2.93 4.14
C THR A 6 20.65 -4.18 4.67
N PRO A 7 21.97 -4.34 4.42
CA PRO A 7 22.70 -5.49 4.94
C PRO A 7 22.62 -5.55 6.47
N MET A 8 22.76 -6.74 7.03
CA MET A 8 22.69 -7.03 8.47
C MET A 8 21.29 -6.80 9.09
N THR A 9 20.23 -6.78 8.28
CA THR A 9 18.86 -6.64 8.80
C THR A 9 18.12 -7.97 8.83
N VAL A 10 17.16 -8.09 9.76
CA VAL A 10 16.24 -9.23 9.83
C VAL A 10 15.49 -9.43 8.50
N ALA A 11 15.13 -8.34 7.82
CA ALA A 11 14.45 -8.40 6.53
C ALA A 11 15.34 -8.97 5.41
N GLU A 12 16.64 -8.67 5.41
CA GLU A 12 17.60 -9.30 4.50
C GLU A 12 17.69 -10.80 4.74
N VAL A 13 17.92 -11.21 5.99
CA VAL A 13 18.07 -12.62 6.34
C VAL A 13 16.79 -13.39 6.01
N ILE A 14 15.61 -12.88 6.38
CA ILE A 14 14.32 -13.47 6.01
C ILE A 14 14.16 -13.53 4.49
N TYR A 15 14.57 -12.48 3.78
CA TYR A 15 14.46 -12.48 2.34
C TYR A 15 15.30 -13.60 1.75
N TYR A 16 16.60 -13.70 2.04
CA TYR A 16 17.47 -14.72 1.44
C TYR A 16 17.20 -16.14 1.93
N THR A 17 16.92 -16.34 3.21
CA THR A 17 16.79 -17.67 3.81
C THR A 17 15.35 -18.20 3.82
N GLY A 18 14.34 -17.33 3.75
CA GLY A 18 12.94 -17.73 3.93
C GLY A 18 12.59 -18.14 5.37
N VAL A 19 13.44 -17.80 6.35
CA VAL A 19 13.27 -18.18 7.76
C VAL A 19 13.48 -16.96 8.65
N HIS A 20 12.70 -16.84 9.72
CA HIS A 20 12.87 -15.80 10.72
C HIS A 20 14.10 -16.10 11.60
N PRO A 21 15.12 -15.21 11.67
CA PRO A 21 16.43 -15.54 12.24
C PRO A 21 16.40 -15.90 13.74
N TYR A 22 15.45 -15.33 14.50
CA TYR A 22 15.37 -15.58 15.95
C TYR A 22 14.44 -16.71 16.36
N THR A 23 13.50 -17.09 15.50
CA THR A 23 12.47 -18.10 15.86
C THR A 23 12.61 -19.36 15.03
N LEU A 24 13.44 -19.32 13.98
CA LEU A 24 13.64 -20.38 12.99
C LEU A 24 12.34 -20.84 12.31
N LYS A 25 11.27 -20.03 12.42
CA LYS A 25 10.00 -20.32 11.76
C LYS A 25 10.12 -19.95 10.28
N PRO A 26 9.62 -20.81 9.37
CA PRO A 26 9.59 -20.48 7.96
C PRO A 26 8.67 -19.29 7.71
N ILE A 27 9.16 -18.35 6.89
CA ILE A 27 8.44 -17.14 6.47
C ILE A 27 8.26 -17.21 4.96
N LYS A 28 7.02 -17.03 4.51
CA LYS A 28 6.70 -16.99 3.08
C LYS A 28 7.25 -15.71 2.46
N THR A 29 8.41 -15.82 1.82
CA THR A 29 9.05 -14.74 1.07
C THR A 29 8.79 -14.89 -0.42
N VAL A 30 8.23 -13.86 -1.05
CA VAL A 30 8.01 -13.84 -2.50
C VAL A 30 9.33 -13.58 -3.25
N LYS A 31 9.57 -14.33 -4.33
CA LYS A 31 10.82 -14.25 -5.12
C LYS A 31 10.59 -13.88 -6.57
N THR A 32 9.47 -14.31 -7.13
CA THR A 32 9.13 -14.04 -8.53
C THR A 32 8.78 -12.57 -8.75
N LYS A 33 9.02 -12.07 -9.96
CA LYS A 33 8.71 -10.69 -10.33
C LYS A 33 7.23 -10.38 -10.18
N GLU A 34 6.38 -11.32 -10.57
CA GLU A 34 4.93 -11.16 -10.51
C GLU A 34 4.43 -11.07 -9.06
N GLU A 35 4.87 -11.96 -8.17
CA GLU A 35 4.47 -11.92 -6.77
C GLU A 35 4.95 -10.65 -6.06
N LYS A 36 6.17 -10.18 -6.37
CA LYS A 36 6.68 -8.90 -5.88
C LYS A 36 5.82 -7.73 -6.36
N LEU A 37 5.42 -7.73 -7.63
CA LEU A 37 4.53 -6.70 -8.18
C LEU A 37 3.18 -6.72 -7.46
N ASN A 38 2.63 -7.89 -7.20
CA ASN A 38 1.38 -8.07 -6.47
C ASN A 38 1.48 -7.52 -5.04
N GLN A 39 2.55 -7.84 -4.31
CA GLN A 39 2.83 -7.28 -2.99
C GLN A 39 2.97 -5.75 -3.03
N ASN A 40 3.67 -5.24 -4.04
CA ASN A 40 3.88 -3.80 -4.23
C ASN A 40 2.56 -3.04 -4.50
N ARG A 41 1.62 -3.65 -5.24
CA ARG A 41 0.28 -3.07 -5.45
C ARG A 41 -0.44 -2.87 -4.12
N PHE A 42 -0.40 -3.86 -3.23
CA PHE A 42 -0.97 -3.74 -1.89
C PHE A 42 -0.27 -2.68 -1.03
N PHE A 43 1.04 -2.51 -1.17
CA PHE A 43 1.78 -1.45 -0.45
C PHE A 43 1.29 -0.05 -0.85
N PHE A 44 1.00 0.15 -2.14
CA PHE A 44 0.48 1.40 -2.69
C PHE A 44 -1.04 1.35 -2.93
N TRP A 45 -1.80 0.82 -1.98
CA TRP A 45 -3.25 0.60 -2.11
C TRP A 45 -4.06 1.87 -2.43
N TYR A 46 -3.60 3.04 -1.97
CA TYR A 46 -4.29 4.32 -2.16
C TYR A 46 -4.24 4.83 -3.59
N LYS A 47 -3.31 4.32 -4.42
CA LYS A 47 -3.19 4.70 -5.82
C LYS A 47 -4.36 4.16 -6.62
N ARG A 48 -4.97 5.02 -7.47
CA ARG A 48 -6.20 4.68 -8.22
C ARG A 48 -5.99 3.47 -9.13
N GLU A 49 -4.84 3.37 -9.78
CA GLU A 49 -4.49 2.26 -10.67
C GLU A 49 -4.44 0.89 -9.97
N ASN A 50 -4.27 0.86 -8.65
CA ASN A 50 -4.21 -0.39 -7.88
C ASN A 50 -5.58 -0.80 -7.32
N LYS A 51 -6.52 0.13 -7.16
CA LYS A 51 -7.79 -0.10 -6.45
C LYS A 51 -8.60 -1.25 -7.05
N ASP A 52 -8.81 -1.23 -8.37
CA ASP A 52 -9.62 -2.25 -9.05
C ASP A 52 -8.99 -3.64 -8.95
N TRP A 53 -7.67 -3.71 -9.13
CA TRP A 53 -6.94 -4.97 -9.01
C TRP A 53 -6.99 -5.52 -7.57
N ILE A 54 -6.81 -4.66 -6.56
CA ILE A 54 -6.89 -5.04 -5.14
C ILE A 54 -8.28 -5.54 -4.80
N LYS A 55 -9.33 -4.83 -5.25
CA LYS A 55 -10.73 -5.21 -5.04
C LYS A 55 -11.00 -6.61 -5.58
N GLN A 56 -10.68 -6.85 -6.85
CA GLN A 56 -10.84 -8.18 -7.47
C GLN A 56 -10.05 -9.27 -6.74
N ARG A 57 -8.84 -8.95 -6.26
CA ARG A 57 -7.99 -9.92 -5.56
C ARG A 57 -8.56 -10.30 -4.19
N LEU A 58 -9.14 -9.34 -3.47
CA LEU A 58 -9.78 -9.53 -2.17
C LEU A 58 -11.14 -10.22 -2.29
N GLU A 59 -11.92 -9.93 -3.34
CA GLU A 59 -13.15 -10.65 -3.68
C GLU A 59 -12.87 -12.14 -3.94
N LYS A 60 -11.85 -12.44 -4.76
CA LYS A 60 -11.40 -13.83 -4.99
C LYS A 60 -10.90 -14.51 -3.72
N ALA A 61 -10.32 -13.75 -2.80
CA ALA A 61 -9.89 -14.25 -1.49
C ALA A 61 -11.04 -14.40 -0.48
N LYS A 62 -12.28 -14.07 -0.86
CA LYS A 62 -13.47 -14.06 0.01
C LYS A 62 -13.30 -13.17 1.25
N ARG A 63 -12.64 -12.01 1.08
CA ARG A 63 -12.40 -11.01 2.15
C ARG A 63 -12.95 -9.63 1.81
N PRO A 64 -14.28 -9.49 1.65
CA PRO A 64 -14.90 -8.19 1.35
C PRO A 64 -14.75 -7.19 2.52
N ASP A 65 -14.63 -7.67 3.75
CA ASP A 65 -14.38 -6.86 4.95
C ASP A 65 -13.11 -6.00 4.84
N LEU A 66 -12.09 -6.52 4.16
CA LEU A 66 -10.83 -5.81 3.94
C LEU A 66 -10.93 -4.78 2.81
N ILE A 67 -11.88 -4.92 1.89
CA ILE A 67 -12.05 -3.98 0.77
C ILE A 67 -12.48 -2.62 1.31
N GLU A 68 -13.51 -2.60 2.16
CA GLU A 68 -14.01 -1.38 2.79
C GLU A 68 -12.94 -0.72 3.67
N LYS A 69 -12.25 -1.53 4.49
CA LYS A 69 -11.22 -1.04 5.40
C LYS A 69 -9.98 -0.51 4.68
N LEU A 70 -9.55 -1.19 3.61
CA LEU A 70 -8.31 -0.86 2.90
C LEU A 70 -8.55 0.24 1.88
N LEU A 71 -9.59 0.18 1.05
CA LEU A 71 -9.78 1.15 -0.03
C LEU A 71 -10.56 2.39 0.41
N GLY A 72 -11.25 2.29 1.55
CA GLY A 72 -12.15 3.33 2.06
C GLY A 72 -13.28 3.64 1.08
N ASP A 73 -14.18 4.53 1.49
CA ASP A 73 -15.12 5.10 0.55
C ASP A 73 -14.34 5.93 -0.48
N SER A 74 -14.24 5.41 -1.70
CA SER A 74 -13.58 6.10 -2.82
C SER A 74 -14.32 7.38 -3.23
N ASN A 75 -15.42 7.68 -2.54
CA ASN A 75 -16.29 8.83 -2.72
C ASN A 75 -16.18 9.86 -1.57
N ALA A 76 -15.22 9.72 -0.65
CA ALA A 76 -14.89 10.81 0.25
C ALA A 76 -14.41 11.99 -0.61
N PRO A 77 -15.14 13.13 -0.64
CA PRO A 77 -14.72 14.27 -1.44
C PRO A 77 -13.32 14.66 -0.96
N ALA A 78 -12.41 14.91 -1.90
CA ALA A 78 -11.17 15.58 -1.58
C ALA A 78 -11.54 16.95 -1.01
N VAL A 79 -11.70 17.05 0.32
CA VAL A 79 -11.91 18.32 0.99
C VAL A 79 -10.58 19.06 0.93
N LYS A 80 -10.32 19.66 -0.21
CA LYS A 80 -9.47 20.85 -0.31
C LYS A 80 -10.41 22.03 -0.53
N ALA A 81 -11.37 22.22 0.39
CA ALA A 81 -12.01 23.50 0.53
C ALA A 81 -10.92 24.48 0.95
N VAL A 82 -10.61 25.44 0.08
CA VAL A 82 -9.72 26.55 0.40
C VAL A 82 -10.27 27.21 1.66
N PRO A 83 -9.50 27.29 2.77
CA PRO A 83 -10.00 27.93 3.98
C PRO A 83 -10.48 29.35 3.67
N LYS A 84 -11.60 29.77 4.29
CA LYS A 84 -12.25 31.07 4.03
C LYS A 84 -11.27 32.26 4.09
N TRP A 85 -10.32 32.22 5.03
CA TRP A 85 -9.27 33.23 5.18
C TRP A 85 -8.35 33.37 3.95
N LEU A 86 -8.16 32.30 3.18
CA LEU A 86 -7.31 32.28 1.99
C LEU A 86 -8.07 32.80 0.74
N GLU A 87 -9.39 32.61 0.66
CA GLU A 87 -10.23 33.25 -0.36
C GLU A 87 -10.33 34.77 -0.15
N GLU A 88 -10.53 35.19 1.10
CA GLU A 88 -10.62 36.61 1.45
C GLU A 88 -9.33 37.38 1.10
N ARG A 89 -8.16 36.76 1.30
CA ARG A 89 -6.87 37.35 0.91
C ARG A 89 -6.68 37.44 -0.61
N ARG A 90 -7.21 36.50 -1.40
CA ARG A 90 -7.15 36.55 -2.88
C ARG A 90 -8.00 37.66 -3.47
N LYS A 91 -9.16 37.96 -2.85
CA LYS A 91 -10.05 39.05 -3.30
C LYS A 91 -9.55 40.44 -2.94
N LYS A 92 -8.77 40.58 -1.87
CA LYS A 92 -8.28 41.88 -1.38
C LYS A 92 -7.04 42.39 -2.13
N GLY A 93 -6.47 41.59 -3.03
CA GLY A 93 -5.26 41.91 -3.79
C GLY A 93 -5.47 42.24 -5.27
N ASN A 94 -6.70 42.54 -5.70
CA ASN A 94 -7.04 42.94 -7.07
C ASN A 94 -7.80 44.26 -7.07
#